data_AF-A0AA36IWQ6-F1
#
_entry.id   AF-A0AA36IWQ6-F1
#
_cell.length_a   1.000
_cell.length_b   1.000
_cell.length_c   1.000
_cell.angle_alpha   90.00
_cell.angle_beta   90.00
_cell.angle_gamma   90.00
#
_symmetry.space_group_name_H-M   'P 1'
#
loop_
_entity.id
_entity.type
_entity.pdbx_description
1 polymer ?
#
loop_
_entity_poly.entity_id
_entity_poly.type
_entity_poly.pdbx_seq_one_letter_code
_entity_poly.pdbx_strand_id
1 'polypeptide(L)'
;MAIGRRDVMGFGALAGGLMGWAGWLGSSMEASQSRSRSSGFRELEDATRWELSFFKETLRSVEAMCPRNSRVLYHYTDLESAKAILKGHQGIRLSRGGYRGGGVFFSRRRPTDAEEDPEKAKKLWGKIFPLFRAAQLRANYGKDFQGRERQADAVLVCFAPHSMVEDLDLIDRSGASFISLERFETFDAEYFAIRNIPRAYRLAPAPS
;
A
#
# COMPACT_ATOMS: atom_id res chain seq x y z
N MET A 1 -45.24 -13.39 51.63
CA MET A 1 -45.24 -12.57 52.88
C MET A 1 -44.07 -11.61 52.77
N ALA A 2 -44.13 -10.30 53.00
CA ALA A 2 -45.19 -9.37 53.33
C ALA A 2 -44.79 -8.02 52.69
N ILE A 3 -45.79 -7.30 52.19
CA ILE A 3 -45.71 -5.93 51.68
C ILE A 3 -45.84 -4.98 52.88
N GLY A 4 -45.07 -3.89 52.91
CA GLY A 4 -45.21 -2.81 53.89
C GLY A 4 -44.83 -1.45 53.30
N ARG A 5 -45.84 -0.71 52.83
CA ARG A 5 -45.82 0.72 52.44
C ARG A 5 -45.94 1.64 53.68
N ARG A 6 -45.41 2.86 53.57
CA ARG A 6 -46.03 4.20 53.81
C ARG A 6 -44.89 5.24 53.93
N ASP A 7 -44.73 6.17 53.00
CA ASP A 7 -45.45 7.45 52.78
C ASP A 7 -45.31 8.46 53.93
N VAL A 8 -44.79 9.66 53.60
CA VAL A 8 -45.45 11.00 53.67
C VAL A 8 -44.44 12.14 53.96
N MET A 9 -44.39 13.09 53.00
CA MET A 9 -44.25 14.58 53.03
C MET A 9 -43.37 15.27 54.10
N GLY A 10 -42.68 16.39 53.85
CA GLY A 10 -42.63 17.32 52.73
C GLY A 10 -41.98 18.67 53.14
N PHE A 11 -41.70 19.50 52.12
CA PHE A 11 -41.49 20.96 52.09
C PHE A 11 -40.34 21.64 52.86
N GLY A 12 -39.61 22.50 52.11
CA GLY A 12 -38.83 23.59 52.67
C GLY A 12 -37.75 24.12 51.72
N ALA A 13 -38.12 25.01 50.79
CA ALA A 13 -37.18 25.82 50.02
C ALA A 13 -36.55 26.92 50.90
N LEU A 14 -35.32 27.35 50.60
CA LEU A 14 -34.89 28.75 50.64
C LEU A 14 -33.48 28.93 50.05
N ALA A 15 -33.32 30.08 49.40
CA ALA A 15 -32.20 30.53 48.60
C ALA A 15 -31.06 31.17 49.41
N GLY A 16 -29.88 31.33 48.79
CA GLY A 16 -28.97 32.44 49.11
C GLY A 16 -27.46 32.20 48.97
N GLY A 17 -26.81 33.02 48.14
CA GLY A 17 -25.40 33.47 48.29
C GLY A 17 -24.36 32.71 47.46
N LEU A 18 -23.82 33.24 46.35
CA LEU A 18 -22.79 34.30 46.15
C LEU A 18 -21.32 33.88 46.39
N MET A 19 -20.50 34.16 45.36
CA MET A 19 -19.03 34.24 45.30
C MET A 19 -18.27 32.91 45.46
N GLY A 20 -17.38 32.47 44.57
CA GLY A 20 -16.61 33.17 43.55
C GLY A 20 -15.16 32.73 43.71
N TRP A 21 -14.72 31.72 42.96
CA TRP A 21 -13.31 31.32 42.90
C TRP A 21 -12.90 31.10 41.44
N ALA A 22 -11.84 31.80 41.08
CA ALA A 22 -11.20 31.80 39.78
C ALA A 22 -10.58 30.44 39.47
N GLY A 23 -10.81 29.95 38.24
CA GLY A 23 -10.13 28.81 37.65
C GLY A 23 -9.83 29.13 36.20
N TRP A 24 -8.61 29.59 35.95
CA TRP A 24 -8.08 30.05 34.68
C TRP A 24 -7.61 28.84 33.83
N LEU A 25 -7.78 28.95 32.51
CA LEU A 25 -7.12 28.21 31.41
C LEU A 25 -7.41 26.71 31.23
N GLY A 26 -8.39 26.44 30.37
CA GLY A 26 -8.46 25.23 29.56
C GLY A 26 -9.03 25.57 28.20
N SER A 27 -8.26 26.29 27.37
CA SER A 27 -8.58 26.45 25.94
C SER A 27 -8.55 25.06 25.30
N SER A 28 -9.73 24.45 25.19
CA SER A 28 -9.92 23.26 24.36
C SER A 28 -9.67 23.69 22.92
N MET A 29 -8.44 23.48 22.46
CA MET A 29 -8.15 23.42 21.03
C MET A 29 -8.88 22.18 20.50
N GLU A 30 -10.17 22.33 20.21
CA GLU A 30 -10.78 21.59 19.13
C GLU A 30 -10.07 22.03 17.86
N ALA A 31 -8.89 21.44 17.64
CA ALA A 31 -8.28 21.38 16.33
C ALA A 31 -9.25 20.56 15.49
N SER A 32 -10.22 21.26 14.90
CA SER A 32 -10.96 20.83 13.74
C SER A 32 -9.92 20.58 12.65
N GLN A 33 -9.30 19.39 12.67
CA GLN A 33 -8.58 18.86 11.54
C GLN A 33 -9.65 18.58 10.48
N SER A 34 -10.01 19.65 9.76
CA SER A 34 -10.50 19.57 8.40
C SER A 34 -9.44 18.81 7.61
N ARG A 35 -9.50 17.47 7.65
CA ARG A 35 -8.83 16.62 6.69
C ARG A 35 -9.49 16.96 5.36
N SER A 36 -8.95 17.98 4.70
CA SER A 36 -9.14 18.15 3.27
C SER A 36 -8.77 16.79 2.70
N ARG A 37 -9.76 16.08 2.17
CA ARG A 37 -9.52 14.97 1.26
C ARG A 37 -8.93 15.63 0.01
N SER A 38 -7.67 16.05 0.09
CA SER A 38 -6.89 16.23 -1.11
C SER A 38 -7.01 14.89 -1.83
N SER A 39 -7.47 14.92 -3.07
CA SER A 39 -7.39 13.79 -3.98
C SER A 39 -5.90 13.55 -4.23
N GLY A 40 -5.24 13.03 -3.21
CA GLY A 40 -3.81 13.15 -2.97
C GLY A 40 -3.07 12.52 -4.12
N PHE A 41 -2.24 13.34 -4.76
CA PHE A 41 -1.32 12.90 -5.78
C PHE A 41 -0.57 11.68 -5.23
N ARG A 42 -0.62 10.56 -5.94
CA ARG A 42 0.11 9.34 -5.54
C ARG A 42 1.55 9.54 -5.95
N GLU A 43 2.34 10.09 -5.04
CA GLU A 43 3.77 10.31 -5.26
C GLU A 43 4.57 9.02 -5.09
N LEU A 44 5.74 8.99 -5.71
CA LEU A 44 6.69 7.90 -5.55
C LEU A 44 7.49 8.13 -4.26
N GLU A 45 7.17 7.40 -3.20
CA GLU A 45 7.82 7.52 -1.89
C GLU A 45 9.25 6.96 -1.93
N ASP A 46 10.22 7.68 -1.35
CA ASP A 46 11.63 7.25 -1.37
C ASP A 46 11.95 6.29 -0.23
N ALA A 47 11.98 4.98 -0.53
CA ALA A 47 12.32 3.93 0.41
C ALA A 47 13.82 3.61 0.47
N THR A 48 14.68 4.34 -0.27
CA THR A 48 16.10 3.99 -0.45
C THR A 48 16.90 4.05 0.86
N ARG A 49 16.42 4.84 1.82
CA ARG A 49 17.04 5.06 3.13
C ARG A 49 16.27 4.45 4.30
N TRP A 50 15.22 3.68 4.02
CA TRP A 50 14.41 3.09 5.09
C TRP A 50 15.14 1.91 5.72
N GLU A 51 14.92 1.71 7.02
CA GLU A 51 15.22 0.42 7.64
C GLU A 51 14.31 -0.66 7.05
N LEU A 52 14.84 -1.88 6.90
CA LEU A 52 14.08 -2.98 6.34
C LEU A 52 12.84 -3.31 7.18
N SER A 53 12.95 -3.24 8.50
CA SER A 53 11.83 -3.40 9.46
C SER A 53 10.70 -2.40 9.19
N PHE A 54 11.05 -1.12 9.06
CA PHE A 54 10.11 -0.04 8.76
C PHE A 54 9.45 -0.25 7.40
N PHE A 55 10.22 -0.64 6.38
CA PHE A 55 9.65 -0.89 5.05
C PHE A 55 8.68 -2.09 5.07
N LYS A 56 9.03 -3.17 5.76
CA LYS A 56 8.17 -4.36 5.93
C LYS A 56 6.85 -4.01 6.62
N GLU A 57 6.90 -3.22 7.68
CA GLU A 57 5.69 -2.81 8.41
C GLU A 57 4.82 -1.85 7.58
N THR A 58 5.45 -0.93 6.85
CA THR A 58 4.74 -0.04 5.91
C THR A 58 4.00 -0.85 4.85
N LEU A 59 4.64 -1.85 4.25
CA LEU A 59 4.00 -2.74 3.28
C LEU A 59 2.84 -3.52 3.89
N ARG A 60 2.99 -4.05 5.10
CA ARG A 60 1.89 -4.74 5.82
C ARG A 60 0.71 -3.81 6.10
N SER A 61 0.96 -2.57 6.50
CA SER A 61 -0.07 -1.57 6.70
C SER A 61 -0.85 -1.29 5.41
N VAL A 62 -0.16 -1.22 4.26
CA VAL A 62 -0.81 -1.09 2.96
C VAL A 62 -1.57 -2.35 2.59
N GLU A 63 -1.01 -3.53 2.80
CA GLU A 63 -1.67 -4.82 2.56
C GLU A 63 -2.98 -4.95 3.35
N ALA A 64 -3.00 -4.47 4.60
CA ALA A 64 -4.18 -4.48 5.46
C ALA A 64 -5.34 -3.59 4.92
N MET A 65 -5.06 -2.64 4.03
CA MET A 65 -6.08 -1.84 3.35
C MET A 65 -6.68 -2.54 2.11
N CYS A 66 -6.18 -3.72 1.72
CA CYS A 66 -6.65 -4.41 0.53
C CYS A 66 -8.13 -4.81 0.66
N PRO A 67 -9.00 -4.48 -0.33
CA PRO A 67 -10.38 -4.93 -0.34
C PRO A 67 -10.49 -6.46 -0.29
N ARG A 68 -11.54 -6.99 0.37
CA ARG A 68 -11.76 -8.44 0.54
C ARG A 68 -11.85 -9.23 -0.77
N ASN A 69 -12.33 -8.61 -1.84
CA ASN A 69 -12.47 -9.24 -3.16
C ASN A 69 -11.24 -9.02 -4.05
N SER A 70 -10.17 -8.49 -3.49
CA SER A 70 -8.93 -8.18 -4.18
C SER A 70 -7.75 -8.83 -3.46
N ARG A 71 -6.65 -8.95 -4.18
CA ARG A 71 -5.36 -9.37 -3.64
C ARG A 71 -4.30 -8.32 -3.89
N VAL A 72 -3.30 -8.30 -3.01
CA VAL A 72 -2.12 -7.47 -3.16
C VAL A 72 -1.17 -8.11 -4.15
N LEU A 73 -0.68 -7.30 -5.07
CA LEU A 73 0.28 -7.64 -6.10
C LEU A 73 1.31 -6.52 -6.24
N TYR A 74 2.50 -6.85 -6.70
CA TYR A 74 3.63 -5.94 -6.82
C TYR A 74 4.06 -5.81 -8.28
N HIS A 75 3.91 -4.61 -8.85
CA HIS A 75 4.41 -4.34 -10.20
C HIS A 75 5.77 -3.64 -10.11
N TYR A 76 6.83 -4.35 -10.45
CA TYR A 76 8.20 -3.83 -10.50
C TYR A 76 8.48 -3.22 -11.86
N THR A 77 9.12 -2.06 -11.87
CA THR A 77 9.45 -1.31 -13.08
C THR A 77 10.64 -0.38 -12.85
N ASP A 78 11.05 0.36 -13.88
CA ASP A 78 12.05 1.41 -13.75
C ASP A 78 11.45 2.73 -13.19
N LEU A 79 12.31 3.63 -12.71
CA LEU A 79 11.87 4.90 -12.10
C LEU A 79 11.04 5.77 -13.04
N GLU A 80 11.42 5.84 -14.32
CA GLU A 80 10.79 6.75 -15.28
C GLU A 80 9.40 6.24 -15.66
N SER A 81 9.27 4.93 -15.87
CA SER A 81 7.99 4.24 -16.05
C SER A 81 7.08 4.41 -14.85
N ALA A 82 7.58 4.25 -13.61
CA ALA A 82 6.78 4.46 -12.41
C ALA A 82 6.27 5.92 -12.31
N LYS A 83 7.13 6.91 -12.53
CA LYS A 83 6.74 8.33 -12.56
C LYS A 83 5.70 8.59 -13.65
N ALA A 84 5.87 8.03 -14.84
CA ALA A 84 4.94 8.20 -15.95
C ALA A 84 3.55 7.61 -15.63
N ILE A 85 3.51 6.41 -15.03
CA ILE A 85 2.26 5.75 -14.59
C ILE A 85 1.52 6.61 -13.56
N LEU A 86 2.23 7.15 -12.57
CA LEU A 86 1.64 7.96 -11.51
C LEU A 86 1.17 9.33 -12.03
N LYS A 87 1.97 9.98 -12.87
CA LYS A 87 1.68 11.30 -13.48
C LYS A 87 0.55 11.24 -14.51
N GLY A 88 0.46 10.15 -15.28
CA GLY A 88 -0.53 9.99 -16.33
C GLY A 88 -1.96 9.77 -15.83
N HIS A 89 -2.15 9.47 -14.54
CA HIS A 89 -3.44 9.21 -13.89
C HIS A 89 -4.30 8.08 -14.48
N GLN A 90 -3.87 7.41 -15.55
CA GLN A 90 -4.57 6.26 -16.12
C GLN A 90 -4.20 4.96 -15.41
N GLY A 91 -2.94 4.81 -15.00
CA GLY A 91 -2.40 3.60 -14.39
C GLY A 91 -1.47 2.83 -15.32
N ILE A 92 -1.40 1.51 -15.17
CA ILE A 92 -0.47 0.66 -15.95
C ILE A 92 -1.14 0.30 -17.27
N ARG A 93 -0.54 0.71 -18.39
CA ARG A 93 -1.04 0.34 -19.72
C ARG A 93 -0.83 -1.14 -19.98
N LEU A 94 -1.84 -1.80 -20.54
CA LEU A 94 -1.75 -3.21 -20.92
C LEU A 94 -0.87 -3.39 -22.16
N SER A 95 0.02 -4.38 -22.13
CA SER A 95 0.77 -4.75 -23.33
C SER A 95 -0.16 -5.53 -24.27
N ARG A 96 -0.24 -5.12 -25.55
CA ARG A 96 -0.99 -5.86 -26.59
C ARG A 96 -0.23 -7.05 -27.18
N GLY A 97 1.00 -7.27 -26.72
CA GLY A 97 1.85 -8.37 -27.18
C GLY A 97 2.69 -8.94 -26.05
N GLY A 98 3.40 -10.03 -26.35
CA GLY A 98 4.25 -10.73 -25.40
C GLY A 98 3.63 -12.05 -24.93
N TYR A 99 4.11 -12.53 -23.79
CA TYR A 99 3.73 -13.83 -23.24
C TYR A 99 2.20 -13.93 -23.02
N ARG A 100 1.58 -15.00 -23.54
CA ARG A 100 0.13 -15.26 -23.53
C ARG A 100 -0.76 -14.18 -24.19
N GLY A 101 -0.28 -13.54 -25.26
CA GLY A 101 -1.11 -12.62 -26.05
C GLY A 101 -1.26 -11.21 -25.48
N GLY A 102 -0.57 -10.90 -24.38
CA GLY A 102 -0.54 -9.55 -23.80
C GLY A 102 -1.36 -9.41 -22.51
N GLY A 103 -1.01 -8.39 -21.72
CA GLY A 103 -1.56 -8.15 -20.38
C GLY A 103 -0.58 -7.37 -19.51
N VAL A 104 -0.70 -7.53 -18.18
CA VAL A 104 0.23 -6.97 -17.19
C VAL A 104 0.70 -8.06 -16.22
N PHE A 105 2.00 -8.05 -15.96
CA PHE A 105 2.65 -8.96 -15.03
C PHE A 105 2.83 -8.30 -13.67
N PHE A 106 2.67 -9.13 -12.65
CA PHE A 106 2.86 -8.77 -11.26
C PHE A 106 3.67 -9.85 -10.56
N SER A 107 4.28 -9.48 -9.44
CA SER A 107 4.84 -10.40 -8.47
C SER A 107 3.90 -10.53 -7.28
N ARG A 108 3.80 -11.75 -6.74
CA ARG A 108 3.17 -12.07 -5.45
C ARG A 108 4.11 -11.76 -4.28
N ARG A 109 5.42 -11.63 -4.56
CA ARG A 109 6.44 -11.38 -3.54
C ARG A 109 6.68 -9.89 -3.36
N ARG A 110 6.62 -9.44 -2.10
CA ARG A 110 6.92 -8.06 -1.75
C ARG A 110 8.44 -7.83 -1.73
N PRO A 111 8.90 -6.56 -1.77
CA PRO A 111 10.33 -6.24 -1.79
C PRO A 111 11.12 -6.87 -0.62
N THR A 112 10.46 -7.03 0.53
CA THR A 112 11.07 -7.51 1.77
C THR A 112 10.92 -9.01 2.01
N ASP A 113 10.36 -9.78 1.09
CA ASP A 113 10.17 -11.25 1.29
C ASP A 113 11.45 -12.06 1.16
N ALA A 114 12.47 -11.53 0.49
CA ALA A 114 13.75 -12.24 0.32
C ALA A 114 14.59 -12.29 1.61
N GLU A 115 14.20 -11.54 2.66
CA GLU A 115 14.99 -11.40 3.88
C GLU A 115 14.14 -11.68 5.12
N GLU A 116 14.33 -12.88 5.66
CA GLU A 116 13.65 -13.36 6.87
C GLU A 116 14.49 -13.23 8.13
N ASP A 117 15.79 -12.94 7.99
CA ASP A 117 16.73 -12.86 9.11
C ASP A 117 16.44 -11.64 10.01
N PRO A 118 16.05 -11.86 11.29
CA PRO A 118 15.76 -10.80 12.24
C PRO A 118 16.93 -9.83 12.47
N GLU A 119 18.18 -10.32 12.42
CA GLU A 119 19.37 -9.48 12.64
C GLU A 119 19.59 -8.49 11.49
N LYS A 120 19.10 -8.85 10.29
CA LYS A 120 19.16 -7.98 9.11
C LYS A 120 17.97 -7.02 9.02
N ALA A 121 16.94 -7.16 9.86
CA ALA A 121 15.81 -6.24 9.89
C ALA A 121 16.22 -4.78 10.20
N LYS A 122 17.36 -4.58 10.90
CA LYS A 122 17.94 -3.27 11.20
C LYS A 122 18.79 -2.68 10.05
N LYS A 123 19.01 -3.41 8.96
CA LYS A 123 19.78 -2.91 7.82
C LYS A 123 18.95 -1.91 7.02
N LEU A 124 19.62 -0.90 6.48
CA LEU A 124 19.03 0.02 5.51
C LEU A 124 18.75 -0.69 4.18
N TRP A 125 17.59 -0.42 3.58
CA TRP A 125 17.16 -0.98 2.30
C TRP A 125 18.21 -0.80 1.21
N GLY A 126 18.81 0.39 1.09
CA GLY A 126 19.84 0.67 0.08
C GLY A 126 21.06 -0.27 0.14
N LYS A 127 21.35 -0.90 1.29
CA LYS A 127 22.43 -1.88 1.44
C LYS A 127 22.03 -3.28 0.94
N ILE A 128 20.73 -3.62 1.00
CA ILE A 128 20.18 -4.91 0.57
C ILE A 128 19.72 -4.84 -0.90
N PHE A 129 19.38 -3.65 -1.39
CA PHE A 129 18.81 -3.42 -2.71
C PHE A 129 19.53 -4.13 -3.85
N PRO A 130 20.88 -4.15 -3.97
CA PRO A 130 21.55 -4.87 -5.06
C PRO A 130 21.24 -6.39 -5.07
N LEU A 131 21.18 -7.01 -3.89
CA LEU A 131 20.86 -8.43 -3.74
C LEU A 131 19.39 -8.70 -4.09
N PHE A 132 18.49 -7.87 -3.56
CA PHE A 132 17.07 -7.91 -3.88
C PHE A 132 16.86 -7.78 -5.40
N ARG A 133 17.47 -6.79 -6.04
CA ARG A 133 17.31 -6.49 -7.47
C ARG A 133 17.71 -7.69 -8.32
N ALA A 134 18.87 -8.28 -8.05
CA ALA A 134 19.33 -9.47 -8.76
C ALA A 134 18.35 -10.65 -8.60
N ALA A 135 17.87 -10.89 -7.38
CA ALA A 135 16.90 -11.95 -7.10
C ALA A 135 15.55 -11.70 -7.80
N GLN A 136 15.04 -10.48 -7.74
CA GLN A 136 13.76 -10.10 -8.33
C GLN A 136 13.78 -10.20 -9.86
N LEU A 137 14.85 -9.73 -10.50
CA LEU A 137 15.01 -9.81 -11.95
C LEU A 137 15.10 -11.27 -12.41
N ARG A 138 15.84 -12.11 -11.67
CA ARG A 138 15.94 -13.55 -11.96
C ARG A 138 14.59 -14.25 -11.81
N ALA A 139 13.82 -13.91 -10.77
CA ALA A 139 12.51 -14.49 -10.54
C ALA A 139 11.47 -14.09 -11.61
N ASN A 140 11.54 -12.86 -12.11
CA ASN A 140 10.57 -12.35 -13.09
C ASN A 140 10.92 -12.71 -14.54
N TYR A 141 12.21 -12.67 -14.90
CA TYR A 141 12.68 -12.78 -16.28
C TYR A 141 13.46 -14.06 -16.57
N GLY A 142 13.77 -14.88 -15.56
CA GLY A 142 14.52 -16.11 -15.74
C GLY A 142 15.91 -15.84 -16.32
N LYS A 143 16.18 -16.38 -17.51
CA LYS A 143 17.45 -16.17 -18.24
C LYS A 143 17.48 -14.86 -19.05
N ASP A 144 16.33 -14.23 -19.28
CA ASP A 144 16.19 -13.06 -20.17
C ASP A 144 16.32 -11.72 -19.43
N PHE A 145 17.01 -11.70 -18.28
CA PHE A 145 17.12 -10.50 -17.44
C PHE A 145 18.23 -9.54 -17.89
N GLN A 146 19.12 -9.95 -18.79
CA GLN A 146 20.16 -9.07 -19.35
C GLN A 146 19.52 -7.88 -20.08
N GLY A 147 20.01 -6.66 -19.83
CA GLY A 147 19.44 -5.42 -20.37
C GLY A 147 18.17 -4.95 -19.64
N ARG A 148 17.73 -5.66 -18.60
CA ARG A 148 16.57 -5.32 -17.76
C ARG A 148 16.97 -4.89 -16.36
N GLU A 149 18.22 -4.48 -16.16
CA GLU A 149 18.77 -4.18 -14.85
C GLU A 149 17.88 -3.17 -14.12
N ARG A 150 17.34 -2.16 -14.82
CA ARG A 150 16.48 -1.11 -14.25
C ARG A 150 15.03 -1.50 -13.97
N GLN A 151 14.58 -2.68 -14.38
CA GLN A 151 13.17 -3.11 -14.28
C GLN A 151 12.72 -3.52 -12.86
N ALA A 152 13.48 -3.13 -11.83
CA ALA A 152 13.15 -3.34 -10.43
C ALA A 152 13.58 -2.14 -9.55
N ASP A 153 13.70 -0.95 -10.15
CA ASP A 153 14.12 0.27 -9.46
C ASP A 153 12.98 0.96 -8.72
N ALA A 154 11.74 0.64 -9.07
CA ALA A 154 10.53 1.07 -8.39
C ALA A 154 9.53 -0.09 -8.28
N VAL A 155 8.62 0.02 -7.32
CA VAL A 155 7.51 -0.92 -7.14
C VAL A 155 6.20 -0.17 -6.94
N LEU A 156 5.17 -0.62 -7.63
CA LEU A 156 3.78 -0.19 -7.45
C LEU A 156 3.05 -1.28 -6.67
N VAL A 157 2.48 -0.94 -5.51
CA VAL A 157 1.60 -1.84 -4.77
C VAL A 157 0.22 -1.76 -5.41
N CYS A 158 -0.29 -2.90 -5.86
CA CYS A 158 -1.49 -3.00 -6.67
C CYS A 158 -2.54 -3.88 -5.97
N PHE A 159 -3.80 -3.43 -5.96
CA PHE A 159 -4.95 -4.21 -5.53
C PHE A 159 -5.69 -4.71 -6.77
N ALA A 160 -5.56 -5.99 -7.06
CA ALA A 160 -6.19 -6.61 -8.22
C ALA A 160 -7.38 -7.48 -7.79
N PRO A 161 -8.56 -7.36 -8.42
CA PRO A 161 -9.68 -8.24 -8.15
C PRO A 161 -9.30 -9.71 -8.37
N HIS A 162 -9.72 -10.61 -7.48
CA HIS A 162 -9.41 -12.05 -7.62
C HIS A 162 -9.87 -12.60 -8.98
N SER A 163 -11.01 -12.14 -9.48
CA SER A 163 -11.57 -12.53 -10.77
C SER A 163 -10.76 -12.09 -11.98
N MET A 164 -9.75 -11.24 -11.82
CA MET A 164 -8.87 -10.80 -12.92
C MET A 164 -7.52 -11.50 -12.92
N VAL A 165 -7.11 -12.11 -11.80
CA VAL A 165 -5.74 -12.58 -11.62
C VAL A 165 -5.61 -14.06 -11.95
N GLU A 166 -4.59 -14.38 -12.75
CA GLU A 166 -4.11 -15.72 -13.00
C GLU A 166 -2.75 -15.91 -12.31
N ASP A 167 -2.65 -16.92 -11.46
CA ASP A 167 -1.35 -17.29 -10.89
C ASP A 167 -0.57 -18.14 -11.89
N LEU A 168 0.65 -17.68 -12.18
CA LEU A 168 1.56 -18.40 -13.02
C LEU A 168 2.40 -19.30 -12.12
N ASP A 169 1.98 -20.55 -11.96
CA ASP A 169 2.77 -21.59 -11.29
C ASP A 169 3.71 -22.27 -12.29
N LEU A 170 4.46 -21.44 -13.03
CA LEU A 170 5.50 -21.91 -13.93
C LEU A 170 6.74 -22.27 -13.12
N ILE A 171 7.39 -23.37 -13.47
CA ILE A 171 8.59 -23.91 -12.77
C ILE A 171 9.69 -22.82 -12.65
N ASP A 172 9.79 -21.93 -13.63
CA ASP A 172 10.80 -20.88 -13.72
C ASP A 172 10.34 -19.49 -13.23
N ARG A 173 9.05 -19.31 -12.90
CA ARG A 173 8.47 -18.02 -12.45
C ARG A 173 7.54 -18.17 -11.26
N SER A 174 7.89 -19.06 -10.33
CA SER A 174 7.13 -19.24 -9.09
C SER A 174 6.98 -17.91 -8.34
N GLY A 175 5.74 -17.50 -8.09
CA GLY A 175 5.44 -16.19 -7.50
C GLY A 175 5.06 -15.10 -8.49
N ALA A 176 4.97 -15.36 -9.79
CA ALA A 176 4.37 -14.42 -10.74
C ALA A 176 2.84 -14.56 -10.77
N SER A 177 2.16 -13.45 -11.04
CA SER A 177 0.74 -13.37 -11.34
C SER A 177 0.56 -12.52 -12.61
N PHE A 178 -0.52 -12.76 -13.32
CA PHE A 178 -0.81 -12.14 -14.60
C PHE A 178 -2.27 -11.76 -14.70
N ILE A 179 -2.54 -10.63 -15.35
CA ILE A 179 -3.89 -10.26 -15.77
C ILE A 179 -3.86 -10.15 -17.29
N SER A 180 -4.64 -11.01 -17.97
CA SER A 180 -4.69 -11.07 -19.43
C SER A 180 -5.43 -9.88 -20.03
N LEU A 181 -5.09 -9.56 -21.28
CA LEU A 181 -5.78 -8.53 -22.06
C LEU A 181 -7.28 -8.85 -22.22
N GLU A 182 -7.63 -10.10 -22.51
CA GLU A 182 -9.04 -10.53 -22.68
C GLU A 182 -9.92 -10.20 -21.47
N ARG A 183 -9.38 -10.38 -20.24
CA ARG A 183 -10.12 -10.03 -19.03
C ARG A 183 -10.39 -8.54 -18.95
N PHE A 184 -9.52 -7.69 -19.49
CA PHE A 184 -9.71 -6.26 -19.54
C PHE A 184 -10.59 -5.79 -20.70
N GLU A 185 -10.53 -6.45 -21.85
CA GLU A 185 -11.44 -6.21 -22.99
C GLU A 185 -12.89 -6.46 -22.58
N THR A 186 -13.13 -7.44 -21.71
CA THR A 186 -14.45 -7.67 -21.10
C THR A 186 -14.98 -6.45 -20.33
N PHE A 187 -14.08 -5.61 -19.81
CA PHE A 187 -14.41 -4.38 -19.09
C PHE A 187 -14.20 -3.11 -19.93
N ASP A 188 -13.92 -3.25 -21.24
CA ASP A 188 -13.60 -2.14 -22.15
C ASP A 188 -12.51 -1.19 -21.60
N ALA A 189 -11.42 -1.77 -21.08
CA ALA A 189 -10.38 -1.02 -20.39
C ALA A 189 -8.98 -1.29 -20.97
N GLU A 190 -8.24 -0.22 -21.27
CA GLU A 190 -6.84 -0.30 -21.76
C GLU A 190 -5.79 -0.29 -20.62
N TYR A 191 -6.21 0.06 -19.40
CA TYR A 191 -5.30 0.31 -18.29
C TYR A 191 -5.73 -0.44 -17.03
N PHE A 192 -4.76 -0.99 -16.30
CA PHE A 192 -4.92 -1.28 -14.88
C PHE A 192 -5.01 0.04 -14.12
N ALA A 193 -6.22 0.41 -13.73
CA ALA A 193 -6.56 1.76 -13.28
C ALA A 193 -5.73 2.24 -12.09
N ILE A 194 -5.30 3.51 -12.13
CA ILE A 194 -4.48 4.14 -11.06
C ILE A 194 -5.10 4.01 -9.66
N ARG A 195 -6.43 3.99 -9.55
CA ARG A 195 -7.15 3.85 -8.27
C ARG A 195 -6.77 2.55 -7.54
N ASN A 196 -6.40 1.53 -8.30
CA ASN A 196 -5.97 0.23 -7.80
C ASN A 196 -4.48 0.19 -7.41
N ILE A 197 -3.75 1.32 -7.46
CA ILE A 197 -2.32 1.42 -7.14
C ILE A 197 -2.12 2.28 -5.89
N PRO A 198 -2.52 1.83 -4.67
CA PRO A 198 -2.58 2.66 -3.46
C PRO A 198 -1.27 3.35 -3.07
N ARG A 199 -0.13 2.73 -3.40
CA ARG A 199 1.21 3.19 -3.04
C ARG A 199 2.23 2.83 -4.10
N ALA A 200 3.29 3.62 -4.17
CA ALA A 200 4.42 3.40 -5.03
C ALA A 200 5.70 3.78 -4.29
N TYR A 201 6.75 2.97 -4.44
CA TYR A 201 8.02 3.20 -3.76
C TYR A 201 9.18 3.19 -4.75
N ARG A 202 10.08 4.15 -4.61
CA ARG A 202 11.40 4.13 -5.20
C ARG A 202 12.28 3.18 -4.40
N LEU A 203 12.87 2.19 -5.07
CA LEU A 203 13.73 1.19 -4.46
C LEU A 203 15.22 1.46 -4.73
N ALA A 204 15.54 1.99 -5.91
CA ALA A 204 16.93 2.22 -6.31
C ALA A 204 17.47 3.55 -5.76
N PRO A 205 18.65 3.54 -5.10
CA PRO A 205 19.34 4.78 -4.75
C PRO A 205 19.65 5.61 -6.01
N ALA A 206 19.88 6.91 -5.85
CA ALA A 206 20.32 7.74 -6.97
C ALA A 206 21.63 7.18 -7.54
N PRO A 207 21.83 7.21 -8.87
CA PRO A 207 23.14 6.92 -9.43
C PRO A 207 24.15 7.87 -8.79
N SER A 208 25.21 7.31 -8.22
CA SER A 208 26.36 8.03 -7.68
C SER A 208 27.15 8.72 -8.77
#